data_AF-A0A3D5R3V6-F1
#
_entry.id   AF-A0A3D5R3V6-F1
#
_cell.length_a   1.000
_cell.length_b   1.000
_cell.length_c   1.000
_cell.angle_alpha   90.00
_cell.angle_beta   90.00
_cell.angle_gamma   90.00
#
_symmetry.space_group_name_H-M   'P 1'
#
loop_
_entity.id
_entity.type
_entity.pdbx_description
1 polymer ?
#
loop_
_entity_poly.entity_id
_entity_poly.type
_entity_poly.pdbx_seq_one_letter_code
_entity_poly.pdbx_strand_id
1 'polypeptide(L)'
;MLTFTVVEKGLISEIRLIGNKKLDKDDILGVMTVKTRQSLNPEKIKEDIQKIKALYDTKGYYNAEIADRLEKDGQKDIVLILDIKENDRVYIRSITFEGNESFTTKELVNMMTTTERTLLGFITDTGILQTLQLKQDVQKLTAFYFNNGFVNAQIGEPVITYDAKGIYIKITVREGKRFKIGKVEISGDYLEKTRADLYAQLKTKTGN
;
A
#
# COMPACT_ATOMS: atom_id res chain seq x y z
N MET A 1 41.85 28.25 -5.38
CA MET A 1 41.25 28.12 -4.05
C MET A 1 39.88 27.51 -4.22
N LEU A 2 39.61 26.39 -3.54
CA LEU A 2 38.31 25.71 -3.58
C LEU A 2 37.52 26.18 -2.35
N THR A 3 36.50 26.99 -2.56
CA THR A 3 35.70 27.57 -1.46
C THR A 3 34.54 26.62 -1.18
N PHE A 4 34.62 25.86 -0.08
CA PHE A 4 33.49 25.09 0.42
C PHE A 4 32.63 26.00 1.30
N THR A 5 31.48 26.42 0.80
CA THR A 5 30.49 27.15 1.61
C THR A 5 29.74 26.14 2.48
N VAL A 6 30.19 25.97 3.72
CA VAL A 6 29.44 25.21 4.73
C VAL A 6 28.34 26.11 5.28
N VAL A 7 27.09 25.82 4.90
CA VAL A 7 25.92 26.40 5.57
C VAL A 7 25.70 25.57 6.83
N GLU A 8 25.93 26.14 8.01
CA GLU A 8 25.61 25.47 9.28
C GLU A 8 24.14 25.03 9.27
N LYS A 9 23.90 23.73 9.51
CA LYS A 9 22.55 23.18 9.61
C LYS A 9 21.93 23.69 10.91
N GLY A 10 20.99 24.63 10.81
CA GLY A 10 20.27 25.16 11.98
C GLY A 10 19.59 24.05 12.78
N LEU A 11 19.33 24.31 14.06
CA LEU A 11 18.61 23.39 14.93
C LEU A 11 17.12 23.64 14.82
N ILE A 12 16.32 22.58 14.88
CA ILE A 12 14.85 22.71 14.89
C ILE A 12 14.42 23.11 16.30
N SER A 13 13.98 24.35 16.52
CA SER A 13 13.48 24.80 17.83
C SER A 13 12.07 24.28 18.10
N GLU A 14 11.18 24.42 17.12
CA GLU A 14 9.76 24.09 17.22
C GLU A 14 9.26 23.38 15.95
N ILE A 15 8.30 22.47 16.11
CA ILE A 15 7.53 21.89 15.01
C ILE A 15 6.07 22.34 15.15
N ARG A 16 5.60 23.07 14.15
CA ARG A 16 4.24 23.60 14.09
C ARG A 16 3.45 22.89 12.99
N LEU A 17 2.29 22.36 13.36
CA LEU A 17 1.35 21.73 12.44
C LEU A 17 0.19 22.70 12.22
N ILE A 18 -0.12 23.00 10.96
CA ILE A 18 -1.20 23.91 10.57
C ILE A 18 -2.18 23.14 9.68
N GLY A 19 -3.47 23.21 9.98
CA GLY A 19 -4.51 22.62 9.15
C GLY A 19 -4.87 21.16 9.48
N ASN A 20 -4.23 20.55 10.49
CA ASN A 20 -4.67 19.27 11.04
C ASN A 20 -5.96 19.47 11.85
N LYS A 21 -7.12 19.16 11.25
CA LYS A 21 -8.43 19.23 11.90
C LYS A 21 -9.04 17.85 12.13
N LYS A 22 -8.64 16.85 11.34
CA LYS A 22 -9.18 15.50 11.37
C LYS A 22 -8.27 14.52 12.10
N LEU A 23 -6.97 14.79 12.13
CA LEU A 23 -6.00 14.01 12.88
C LEU A 23 -5.41 14.85 14.02
N ASP A 24 -5.20 14.19 15.16
CA ASP A 24 -4.61 14.81 16.33
C ASP A 24 -3.13 15.10 16.10
N LYS A 25 -2.66 16.18 16.71
CA LYS A 25 -1.27 16.63 16.61
C LYS A 25 -0.31 15.53 17.07
N ASP A 26 -0.66 14.82 18.14
CA ASP A 26 0.19 13.81 18.76
C ASP A 26 0.33 12.55 17.89
N ASP A 27 -0.71 12.16 17.15
CA ASP A 27 -0.64 11.06 16.19
C ASP A 27 0.34 11.38 15.05
N ILE A 28 0.30 12.62 14.54
CA ILE A 28 1.18 13.09 13.48
C ILE A 28 2.63 13.17 13.99
N LEU A 29 2.85 13.75 15.18
CA LEU A 29 4.17 13.83 15.78
C LEU A 29 4.73 12.45 16.17
N GLY A 30 3.87 11.49 16.50
CA GLY A 30 4.24 10.13 16.86
C GLY A 30 4.84 9.33 15.70
N VAL A 31 4.41 9.59 14.46
CA VAL A 31 4.96 8.94 13.25
C VAL A 31 6.22 9.63 12.72
N MET A 32 6.48 10.87 13.14
CA MET A 32 7.66 11.64 12.73
C MET A 32 8.94 11.13 13.41
N THR A 33 10.02 11.15 12.65
CA THR A 33 11.37 10.81 13.12
C THR A 33 12.08 12.04 13.65
N VAL A 34 11.86 13.18 13.00
CA VAL A 34 12.41 14.48 13.35
C VAL A 34 11.73 14.99 14.62
N LYS A 35 12.56 15.41 15.57
CA LYS A 35 12.11 16.01 16.83
C LYS A 35 12.74 17.38 17.03
N THR A 36 12.15 18.17 17.92
CA THR A 36 12.73 19.42 18.41
C THR A 36 14.14 19.19 18.97
N ARG A 37 14.99 20.21 18.85
CA ARG A 37 16.42 20.24 19.23
C ARG A 37 17.33 19.31 18.42
N GLN A 38 16.86 18.77 17.31
CA GLN A 38 17.69 18.03 16.35
C GLN A 38 18.21 18.95 15.24
N SER A 39 19.35 18.59 14.65
CA SER A 39 19.86 19.27 13.46
C SER A 39 18.92 19.10 12.28
N LEU A 40 18.70 20.19 11.53
CA LEU A 40 17.89 20.18 10.33
C LEU A 40 18.45 19.17 9.31
N ASN A 41 17.65 18.17 8.99
CA ASN A 41 17.94 17.24 7.90
C ASN A 41 16.76 17.24 6.90
N PRO A 42 16.91 17.91 5.74
CA PRO A 42 15.87 17.96 4.71
C PRO A 42 15.42 16.58 4.21
N GLU A 43 16.32 15.59 4.18
CA GLU A 43 15.97 14.22 3.76
C GLU A 43 15.02 13.57 4.76
N LYS A 44 15.31 13.71 6.06
CA LYS A 44 14.42 13.20 7.13
C LYS A 44 13.07 13.90 7.13
N ILE A 45 13.03 15.21 6.84
CA ILE A 45 11.77 15.95 6.72
C ILE A 45 10.93 15.39 5.57
N LYS A 46 11.55 15.12 4.41
CA LYS A 46 10.85 14.50 3.28
C LYS A 46 10.34 13.10 3.62
N GLU A 47 11.14 12.27 4.29
CA GLU A 47 10.71 10.96 4.76
C GLU A 47 9.52 11.06 5.73
N ASP A 48 9.58 12.00 6.67
CA ASP A 48 8.50 12.23 7.62
C ASP A 48 7.23 12.73 6.93
N ILE A 49 7.33 13.60 5.92
CA ILE A 49 6.17 14.00 5.09
C ILE A 49 5.53 12.78 4.42
N GLN A 50 6.32 11.83 3.89
CA GLN A 50 5.78 10.59 3.32
C GLN A 50 5.08 9.72 4.38
N LYS A 51 5.63 9.64 5.60
CA LYS A 51 4.99 8.91 6.71
C LYS A 51 3.68 9.54 7.14
N ILE A 52 3.64 10.87 7.26
CA ILE A 52 2.43 11.61 7.59
C ILE A 52 1.39 11.41 6.47
N LYS A 53 1.80 11.50 5.21
CA LYS A 53 0.91 11.22 4.08
C LYS A 53 0.33 9.80 4.15
N ALA A 54 1.15 8.79 4.41
CA ALA A 54 0.69 7.42 4.58
C ALA A 54 -0.28 7.24 5.77
N LEU A 55 -0.11 8.01 6.85
CA LEU A 55 -1.04 8.04 7.97
C LEU A 55 -2.41 8.61 7.54
N TYR A 56 -2.41 9.72 6.79
CA TYR A 56 -3.63 10.31 6.22
C TYR A 56 -4.31 9.38 5.22
N ASP A 57 -3.54 8.72 4.34
CA ASP A 57 -4.03 7.71 3.40
C ASP A 57 -4.76 6.58 4.11
N THR A 58 -4.18 6.06 5.21
CA THR A 58 -4.78 4.99 6.02
C THR A 58 -6.11 5.42 6.67
N LYS A 59 -6.30 6.71 6.91
CA LYS A 59 -7.55 7.29 7.45
C LYS A 59 -8.53 7.71 6.34
N GLY A 60 -8.21 7.48 5.07
CA GLY A 60 -9.05 7.78 3.90
C GLY A 60 -8.90 9.18 3.31
N TYR A 61 -7.89 9.95 3.73
CA TYR A 61 -7.59 11.30 3.24
C TYR A 61 -6.47 11.26 2.18
N TYR A 62 -6.68 10.53 1.09
CA TYR A 62 -5.67 10.36 0.03
C TYR A 62 -5.30 11.66 -0.70
N ASN A 63 -6.21 12.64 -0.70
CA ASN A 63 -5.98 13.94 -1.30
C ASN A 63 -5.29 14.92 -0.33
N ALA A 64 -4.74 14.45 0.79
CA ALA A 64 -4.04 15.32 1.72
C ALA A 64 -2.77 15.89 1.07
N GLU A 65 -2.66 17.21 1.05
CA GLU A 65 -1.45 17.92 0.64
C GLU A 65 -0.69 18.36 1.88
N ILE A 66 0.62 18.10 1.92
CA ILE A 66 1.49 18.51 3.02
C ILE A 66 2.62 19.31 2.40
N ALA A 67 2.74 20.58 2.81
CA ALA A 67 3.82 21.46 2.41
C ALA A 67 4.68 21.79 3.63
N ASP A 68 6.01 21.67 3.48
CA ASP A 68 6.96 22.11 4.49
C ASP A 68 7.39 23.57 4.25
N ARG A 69 7.47 24.32 5.34
CA ARG A 69 8.06 25.66 5.38
C ARG A 69 9.04 25.73 6.55
N LEU A 70 10.18 26.37 6.30
CA LEU A 70 11.20 26.62 7.30
C LEU A 70 11.23 28.12 7.60
N GLU A 71 10.92 28.49 8.83
CA GLU A 71 11.05 29.86 9.31
C GLU A 71 12.26 29.97 10.23
N LYS A 72 13.03 31.05 10.10
CA LYS A 72 14.14 31.31 11.02
C LYS A 72 13.60 31.93 12.29
N ASP A 73 14.00 31.38 13.42
CA ASP A 73 13.73 31.93 14.74
C ASP A 73 15.08 32.36 15.35
N GLY A 74 15.36 33.66 15.34
CA GLY A 74 16.66 34.19 15.75
C GLY A 74 17.83 33.86 14.79
N GLN A 75 19.03 33.65 15.35
CA GLN A 75 20.27 33.54 14.54
C GLN A 75 20.61 32.11 14.08
N LYS A 76 20.19 31.06 14.82
CA LYS A 76 20.55 29.67 14.53
C LYS A 76 19.40 28.66 14.66
N ASP A 77 18.25 29.09 15.18
CA ASP A 77 17.11 28.21 15.37
C ASP A 77 16.14 28.31 14.18
N ILE A 78 15.50 27.19 13.86
CA ILE A 78 14.59 27.03 12.74
C ILE A 78 13.28 26.43 13.26
N VAL A 79 12.17 27.04 12.88
CA VAL A 79 10.84 26.49 13.11
C VAL A 79 10.42 25.73 11.86
N LEU A 80 10.14 24.43 12.02
CA LEU A 80 9.56 23.61 10.96
C LEU A 80 8.04 23.75 11.01
N ILE A 81 7.47 24.29 9.94
CA ILE A 81 6.02 24.42 9.77
C ILE A 81 5.59 23.41 8.72
N LEU A 82 4.63 22.55 9.07
CA LEU A 82 3.97 21.67 8.11
C LEU A 82 2.54 22.17 7.92
N ASP A 83 2.25 22.69 6.74
CA ASP A 83 0.91 23.06 6.31
C ASP A 83 0.24 21.84 5.70
N ILE A 84 -0.80 21.36 6.37
CA ILE A 84 -1.57 20.19 6.00
C ILE A 84 -2.93 20.63 5.50
N LYS A 85 -3.22 20.35 4.23
CA LYS A 85 -4.56 20.43 3.67
C LYS A 85 -5.13 19.02 3.59
N GLU A 86 -5.96 18.66 4.56
CA GLU A 86 -6.48 17.29 4.69
C GLU A 86 -7.44 16.91 3.54
N ASN A 87 -8.16 17.89 2.99
CA ASN A 87 -9.20 17.71 1.98
C ASN A 87 -10.29 16.70 2.39
N ASP A 88 -11.24 16.43 1.50
CA ASP A 88 -12.33 15.49 1.78
C ASP A 88 -11.89 14.04 1.68
N ARG A 89 -12.55 13.17 2.46
CA ARG A 89 -12.36 11.73 2.36
C ARG A 89 -12.81 11.26 0.99
N VAL A 90 -11.95 10.50 0.33
CA VAL A 90 -12.23 9.88 -0.96
C VAL A 90 -12.39 8.38 -0.78
N TYR A 91 -13.29 7.81 -1.58
CA TYR A 91 -13.62 6.39 -1.56
C TYR A 91 -13.22 5.75 -2.88
N ILE A 92 -12.99 4.44 -2.86
CA ILE A 92 -12.77 3.64 -4.08
C ILE A 92 -14.06 3.65 -4.89
N ARG A 93 -13.95 4.19 -6.10
CA ARG A 93 -15.05 4.30 -7.07
C ARG A 93 -15.09 3.13 -8.02
N SER A 94 -13.93 2.69 -8.50
CA SER A 94 -13.86 1.54 -9.40
C SER A 94 -12.53 0.81 -9.29
N ILE A 95 -12.59 -0.51 -9.39
CA ILE A 95 -11.43 -1.38 -9.52
C ILE A 95 -11.45 -2.01 -10.91
N THR A 96 -10.38 -1.80 -11.66
CA THR A 96 -10.22 -2.29 -13.03
C THR A 96 -9.05 -3.25 -13.13
N PHE A 97 -9.25 -4.30 -13.92
CA PHE A 97 -8.23 -5.27 -14.25
C PHE A 97 -7.91 -5.17 -15.75
N GLU A 98 -6.64 -5.26 -16.10
CA GLU A 98 -6.15 -5.29 -17.48
C GLU A 98 -5.39 -6.59 -17.72
N GLY A 99 -5.73 -7.32 -18.79
CA GLY A 99 -5.11 -8.62 -19.12
C GLY A 99 -5.75 -9.82 -18.42
N ASN A 100 -6.90 -9.62 -17.75
CA ASN A 100 -7.75 -10.72 -17.29
C ASN A 100 -8.63 -11.20 -18.46
N GLU A 101 -8.27 -12.34 -19.06
CA GLU A 101 -9.04 -12.95 -20.16
C GLU A 101 -9.84 -14.17 -19.66
N SER A 102 -9.28 -14.91 -18.70
CA SER A 102 -9.88 -16.14 -18.17
C SER A 102 -10.92 -15.88 -17.08
N PHE A 103 -10.85 -14.75 -16.40
CA PHE A 103 -11.77 -14.36 -15.32
C PHE A 103 -12.32 -12.96 -15.54
N THR A 104 -13.57 -12.74 -15.15
CA THR A 104 -14.18 -11.42 -15.24
C THR A 104 -13.69 -10.50 -14.13
N THR A 105 -13.63 -9.19 -14.41
CA THR A 105 -13.30 -8.16 -13.42
C THR A 105 -14.16 -8.30 -12.16
N LYS A 106 -15.45 -8.62 -12.31
CA LYS A 106 -16.37 -8.79 -11.17
C LYS A 106 -16.00 -9.98 -10.29
N GLU A 107 -15.60 -11.12 -10.86
CA GLU A 107 -15.16 -12.29 -10.09
C GLU A 107 -13.90 -11.96 -9.28
N LEU A 108 -12.94 -11.26 -9.90
CA LEU A 108 -11.72 -10.85 -9.23
C LEU A 108 -12.02 -9.85 -8.10
N VAL A 109 -12.86 -8.83 -8.34
CA VAL A 109 -13.27 -7.86 -7.30
C VAL A 109 -13.99 -8.56 -6.14
N ASN A 110 -14.87 -9.53 -6.41
CA ASN A 110 -15.59 -10.26 -5.37
C ASN A 110 -14.68 -11.12 -4.48
N MET A 111 -13.49 -11.49 -4.95
CA MET A 111 -12.49 -12.22 -4.15
C MET A 111 -11.63 -11.29 -3.29
N MET A 112 -11.62 -9.99 -3.59
CA MET A 112 -10.91 -9.00 -2.81
C MET A 112 -11.69 -8.62 -1.57
N THR A 113 -10.96 -8.29 -0.50
CA THR A 113 -11.52 -7.65 0.69
C THR A 113 -11.79 -6.16 0.42
N THR A 114 -10.97 -5.57 -0.44
CA THR A 114 -11.09 -4.20 -0.91
C THR A 114 -12.28 -4.09 -1.86
N THR A 115 -13.40 -3.57 -1.37
CA THR A 115 -14.61 -3.39 -2.16
C THR A 115 -14.84 -1.93 -2.53
N GLU A 116 -15.42 -1.71 -3.70
CA GLU A 116 -16.00 -0.42 -4.07
C GLU A 116 -17.10 -0.01 -3.08
N ARG A 117 -17.35 1.30 -2.95
CA ARG A 117 -18.47 1.79 -2.14
C ARG A 117 -19.78 1.26 -2.71
N THR A 118 -20.31 0.19 -2.12
CA THR A 118 -21.58 -0.41 -2.51
C THR A 118 -22.73 0.50 -2.05
N LEU A 119 -23.90 0.43 -2.71
CA LEU A 119 -25.10 1.19 -2.33
C LEU A 119 -25.58 0.91 -0.89
N LEU A 120 -25.16 -0.21 -0.27
CA LEU A 120 -25.39 -0.54 1.14
C LEU A 120 -24.34 0.06 2.11
N GLY A 121 -23.29 0.70 1.59
CA GLY A 121 -22.19 1.32 2.34
C GLY A 121 -22.57 2.57 3.15
N PHE A 122 -23.84 2.70 3.54
CA PHE A 122 -24.29 3.66 4.56
C PHE A 122 -24.11 3.11 5.98
N ILE A 123 -23.95 1.78 6.14
CA ILE A 123 -23.86 1.11 7.45
C ILE A 123 -22.42 0.65 7.77
N THR A 124 -21.59 0.42 6.75
CA THR A 124 -20.22 -0.08 6.91
C THR A 124 -19.21 0.92 6.36
N ASP A 125 -18.09 1.14 7.06
CA ASP A 125 -16.92 1.94 6.61
C ASP A 125 -16.17 1.29 5.42
N THR A 126 -16.89 0.58 4.55
CA THR A 126 -16.41 -0.09 3.34
C THR A 126 -16.18 0.92 2.23
N GLY A 127 -15.00 0.87 1.60
CA GLY A 127 -14.62 1.74 0.48
C GLY A 127 -13.51 2.73 0.78
N ILE A 128 -13.00 2.76 2.01
CA ILE A 128 -11.71 3.41 2.32
C ILE A 128 -10.61 2.50 1.76
N LEU A 129 -9.72 3.07 0.95
CA LEU A 129 -8.58 2.32 0.47
C LEU A 129 -7.61 2.08 1.63
N GLN A 130 -7.30 0.80 1.86
CA GLN A 130 -6.22 0.40 2.75
C GLN A 130 -5.14 -0.29 1.93
N THR A 131 -4.00 0.39 1.77
CA THR A 131 -2.89 -0.12 0.96
C THR A 131 -2.41 -1.50 1.42
N LEU A 132 -2.46 -1.78 2.74
CA LEU A 132 -2.10 -3.08 3.29
C LEU A 132 -3.07 -4.18 2.85
N GLN A 133 -4.39 -3.92 2.92
CA GLN A 133 -5.41 -4.88 2.47
C GLN A 133 -5.31 -5.10 0.96
N LEU A 134 -5.10 -4.05 0.18
CA LEU A 134 -4.92 -4.16 -1.27
C LEU A 134 -3.74 -5.06 -1.64
N LYS A 135 -2.60 -4.94 -0.94
CA LYS A 135 -1.45 -5.83 -1.13
C LYS A 135 -1.77 -7.28 -0.80
N GLN A 136 -2.52 -7.52 0.29
CA GLN A 136 -2.98 -8.87 0.66
C GLN A 136 -3.95 -9.43 -0.39
N ASP A 137 -4.84 -8.60 -0.92
CA ASP A 137 -5.77 -9.00 -1.97
C ASP A 137 -5.03 -9.38 -3.26
N VAL A 138 -3.98 -8.66 -3.67
CA VAL A 138 -3.12 -9.05 -4.80
C VAL A 138 -2.47 -10.43 -4.59
N GLN A 139 -2.05 -10.73 -3.37
CA GLN A 139 -1.51 -12.06 -3.04
C GLN A 139 -2.59 -13.15 -3.11
N LYS A 140 -3.80 -12.88 -2.61
CA LYS A 140 -4.94 -13.80 -2.73
C LYS A 140 -5.29 -14.07 -4.18
N LEU A 141 -5.33 -13.04 -5.03
CA LEU A 141 -5.58 -13.20 -6.45
C LEU A 141 -4.47 -14.04 -7.11
N THR A 142 -3.21 -13.80 -6.77
CA THR A 142 -2.09 -14.61 -7.29
C THR A 142 -2.27 -16.09 -6.92
N ALA A 143 -2.60 -16.39 -5.66
CA ALA A 143 -2.88 -17.74 -5.21
C ALA A 143 -4.10 -18.35 -5.93
N PHE A 144 -5.14 -17.56 -6.18
CA PHE A 144 -6.31 -17.98 -6.93
C PHE A 144 -5.95 -18.40 -8.36
N TYR A 145 -5.15 -17.60 -9.07
CA TYR A 145 -4.67 -17.95 -10.41
C TYR A 145 -3.84 -19.23 -10.40
N PHE A 146 -2.93 -19.40 -9.43
CA PHE A 146 -2.14 -20.63 -9.28
C PHE A 146 -3.01 -21.86 -9.03
N ASN A 147 -4.00 -21.76 -8.14
CA ASN A 147 -4.93 -22.85 -7.84
C ASN A 147 -5.81 -23.24 -9.05
N ASN A 148 -5.99 -22.35 -10.01
CA ASN A 148 -6.74 -22.60 -11.24
C ASN A 148 -5.86 -23.09 -12.42
N GLY A 149 -4.57 -23.33 -12.17
CA GLY A 149 -3.63 -23.90 -13.14
C GLY A 149 -2.77 -22.87 -13.87
N PHE A 150 -2.83 -21.59 -13.52
CA PHE A 150 -2.03 -20.54 -14.17
C PHE A 150 -0.69 -20.36 -13.46
N VAL A 151 0.20 -21.36 -13.54
CA VAL A 151 1.48 -21.37 -12.78
C VAL A 151 2.40 -20.19 -13.11
N ASN A 152 2.28 -19.62 -14.32
CA ASN A 152 3.05 -18.46 -14.76
C ASN A 152 2.27 -17.14 -14.61
N ALA A 153 1.16 -17.14 -13.86
CA ALA A 153 0.39 -15.93 -13.65
C ALA A 153 1.22 -14.90 -12.87
N GLN A 154 1.22 -13.67 -13.35
CA GLN A 154 1.85 -12.54 -12.70
C GLN A 154 0.86 -11.40 -12.58
N ILE A 155 0.57 -11.00 -11.35
CA ILE A 155 -0.25 -9.83 -11.06
C ILE A 155 0.71 -8.67 -10.80
N GLY A 156 0.58 -7.60 -11.57
CA GLY A 156 1.37 -6.38 -11.43
C GLY A 156 0.97 -5.58 -10.21
N GLU A 157 1.81 -4.61 -9.85
CA GLU A 157 1.50 -3.71 -8.74
C GLU A 157 0.26 -2.86 -9.06
N PRO A 158 -0.63 -2.64 -8.07
CA PRO A 158 -1.81 -1.83 -8.26
C PRO A 158 -1.43 -0.37 -8.48
N VAL A 159 -1.86 0.19 -9.60
CA VAL A 159 -1.73 1.61 -9.91
C VAL A 159 -2.95 2.32 -9.35
N ILE A 160 -2.72 3.17 -8.34
CA ILE A 160 -3.76 3.96 -7.69
C ILE A 160 -3.76 5.34 -8.34
N THR A 161 -4.87 5.71 -8.96
CA THR A 161 -5.11 7.06 -9.46
C THR A 161 -6.26 7.70 -8.68
N TYR A 162 -6.22 9.01 -8.53
CA TYR A 162 -7.24 9.75 -7.79
C TYR A 162 -7.65 10.99 -8.57
N ASP A 163 -8.92 11.35 -8.42
CA ASP A 163 -9.51 12.57 -8.96
C ASP A 163 -10.45 13.18 -7.90
N ALA A 164 -11.01 14.36 -8.15
CA ALA A 164 -11.99 15.01 -7.29
C ALA A 164 -13.22 14.11 -6.98
N LYS A 165 -13.49 13.10 -7.83
CA LYS A 165 -14.63 12.18 -7.69
C LYS A 165 -14.35 10.96 -6.81
N GLY A 166 -13.08 10.61 -6.59
CA GLY A 166 -12.68 9.45 -5.78
C GLY A 166 -11.42 8.74 -6.28
N ILE A 167 -11.20 7.53 -5.78
CA ILE A 167 -10.02 6.70 -6.07
C ILE A 167 -10.37 5.64 -7.13
N TYR A 168 -9.46 5.47 -8.08
CA TYR A 168 -9.52 4.48 -9.16
C TYR A 168 -8.31 3.55 -9.01
N ILE A 169 -8.54 2.24 -9.05
CA ILE A 169 -7.48 1.25 -8.91
C ILE A 169 -7.39 0.48 -10.20
N LYS A 170 -6.19 0.41 -10.76
CA LYS A 170 -5.89 -0.37 -11.97
C LYS A 170 -4.85 -1.44 -11.64
N ILE A 171 -5.21 -2.70 -11.88
CA ILE A 171 -4.34 -3.85 -11.64
C ILE A 171 -4.07 -4.52 -12.99
N THR A 172 -2.81 -4.70 -13.32
CA THR A 172 -2.42 -5.42 -14.54
C THR A 172 -2.23 -6.90 -14.20
N VAL A 173 -2.70 -7.79 -15.06
CA VAL A 173 -2.64 -9.23 -14.88
C VAL A 173 -2.05 -9.85 -16.15
N ARG A 174 -1.07 -10.71 -15.97
CA ARG A 174 -0.52 -11.57 -17.02
C ARG A 174 -0.81 -13.01 -16.63
N GLU A 175 -1.89 -13.58 -17.13
CA GLU A 175 -2.36 -14.91 -16.71
C GLU A 175 -1.39 -16.02 -17.16
N GLY A 176 -0.80 -15.89 -18.34
CA GLY A 176 0.04 -16.92 -18.94
C GLY A 176 -0.77 -18.12 -19.42
N LYS A 177 -0.10 -19.26 -19.65
CA LYS A 177 -0.76 -20.50 -20.09
C LYS A 177 -1.35 -21.24 -18.90
N ARG A 178 -2.55 -21.81 -19.10
CA ARG A 178 -3.17 -22.72 -18.14
C ARG A 178 -2.58 -24.12 -18.29
N PHE A 179 -2.05 -24.66 -17.20
CA PHE A 179 -1.54 -26.02 -17.10
C PHE A 179 -2.50 -26.88 -16.28
N LYS A 180 -2.59 -28.16 -16.64
CA LYS A 180 -3.23 -29.18 -15.81
C LYS A 180 -2.15 -29.92 -15.03
N ILE A 181 -2.47 -30.33 -13.80
CA ILE A 181 -1.57 -31.15 -13.00
C ILE A 181 -1.40 -32.51 -13.72
N GLY A 182 -0.17 -32.83 -14.10
CA GLY A 182 0.21 -34.13 -14.65
C GLY A 182 0.48 -35.17 -13.55
N LYS A 183 1.26 -36.21 -13.86
CA LYS A 183 1.77 -37.12 -12.82
C LYS A 183 2.65 -36.36 -11.83
N VAL A 184 2.37 -36.50 -10.53
CA VAL A 184 3.22 -36.02 -9.45
C VAL A 184 4.25 -37.12 -9.15
N GLU A 185 5.50 -36.91 -9.56
CA GLU A 185 6.62 -37.78 -9.19
C GLU A 185 7.36 -37.17 -8.00
N ILE A 186 7.33 -37.86 -6.86
CA ILE A 186 8.05 -37.47 -5.65
C ILE A 186 9.45 -38.09 -5.75
N SER A 187 10.45 -37.27 -6.02
CA SER A 187 11.85 -37.66 -6.02
C SER A 187 12.54 -37.09 -4.79
N GLY A 188 12.94 -37.96 -3.85
CA GLY A 188 13.67 -37.62 -2.65
C GLY A 188 14.27 -38.87 -2.01
N ASP A 189 15.56 -38.81 -1.70
CA ASP A 189 16.36 -39.94 -1.22
C ASP A 189 16.47 -40.00 0.32
N TYR A 190 15.51 -39.41 1.03
CA TYR A 190 15.40 -39.50 2.48
C TYR A 190 14.03 -40.05 2.86
N LEU A 191 13.92 -41.38 2.85
CA LEU A 191 12.73 -42.13 3.23
C LEU A 191 12.95 -42.79 4.60
N GLU A 192 12.58 -42.11 5.69
CA GLU A 192 12.29 -42.81 6.95
C GLU A 192 10.85 -43.36 6.99
N LYS A 193 10.03 -43.06 5.97
CA LYS A 193 8.69 -43.63 5.80
C LYS A 193 8.47 -44.16 4.38
N THR A 194 7.82 -45.31 4.29
CA THR A 194 7.57 -46.05 3.06
C THR A 194 6.70 -45.23 2.10
N ARG A 195 7.09 -45.18 0.82
CA ARG A 195 6.42 -44.40 -0.25
C ARG A 195 4.90 -44.60 -0.32
N ALA A 196 4.39 -45.76 0.09
CA ALA A 196 2.97 -46.08 0.13
C ALA A 196 2.14 -45.15 1.05
N ASP A 197 2.67 -44.73 2.20
CA ASP A 197 1.96 -43.86 3.14
C ASP A 197 1.83 -42.42 2.62
N LEU A 198 2.81 -41.96 1.85
CA LEU A 198 2.82 -40.62 1.25
C LEU A 198 1.79 -40.50 0.13
N TYR A 199 1.58 -41.55 -0.66
CA TYR A 199 0.52 -41.58 -1.67
C TYR A 199 -0.90 -41.61 -1.07
N ALA A 200 -1.08 -42.20 0.11
CA ALA A 200 -2.39 -42.27 0.78
C ALA A 200 -2.87 -40.91 1.33
N GLN A 201 -1.95 -39.97 1.62
CA GLN A 201 -2.29 -38.63 2.14
C GLN A 201 -2.59 -37.61 1.03
N LEU A 202 -2.20 -37.89 -0.21
CA LEU A 202 -2.50 -37.05 -1.37
C LEU A 202 -3.91 -37.37 -1.88
N LYS A 203 -4.94 -36.83 -1.23
CA LYS A 203 -6.32 -36.80 -1.76
C LYS A 203 -6.45 -35.81 -2.92
N THR A 204 -5.73 -36.03 -4.01
CA THR A 204 -5.96 -35.30 -5.27
C THR A 204 -6.86 -36.13 -6.18
N LYS A 205 -8.06 -35.62 -6.50
CA LYS A 205 -8.89 -36.19 -7.56
C LYS A 205 -8.26 -35.85 -8.91
N THR A 206 -7.57 -36.81 -9.51
CA THR A 206 -7.15 -36.73 -10.92
C THR A 206 -8.40 -36.77 -11.79
N GLY A 207 -8.70 -35.68 -12.50
CA GLY A 207 -9.79 -35.61 -13.46
C GLY A 207 -9.40 -36.24 -14.79
N ASN A 208 -10.31 -37.04 -15.36
CA ASN A 208 -10.23 -37.56 -16.73
C ASN A 208 -10.22 -36.44 -17.77
#